data_AF-A0A519NU22-F1
#
_entry.id   AF-A0A519NU22-F1
#
_cell.length_a   1.000
_cell.length_b   1.000
_cell.length_c   1.000
_cell.angle_alpha   90.00
_cell.angle_beta   90.00
_cell.angle_gamma   90.00
#
_symmetry.space_group_name_H-M   'P 1'
#
loop_
_entity.id
_entity.type
_entity.pdbx_description
1 polymer ?
#
loop_
_entity_poly.entity_id
_entity_poly.type
_entity_poly.pdbx_seq_one_letter_code
_entity_poly.pdbx_strand_id
1 'polypeptide(L)'
;AGAAGLSSISLMKSMGVRHENTTVVDLHGVVYRGRQEDMDQWKAVHATDTEKRTLAEAIKGADVVLGLSAKGAITPAMVASMAPRPIIFAMANPDPEITPEEVLAVRPDAIIATGRSDYVNQVNNVLAFPYLFRGALDVRARRINHEMKVACAQALAALAREDVPDEVAAAYRGRKLKFGPDYIIPTPFDPRLIWYIPPFVAQAAMDTGVARQPIADMDVYRATLRERVDPSAALMQKISGAVRAAPNKRVVFAEGEETSVIRAAWGFKQAELGEPVLVGRESLIRQNAAEAGLNFDDLGIEIANAGVSSHNADYTDWLYAKLQRRGYLRRDVQRMINQDRNYFAAAMVARGHA
;
A
#
# COMPACT_ATOMS: atom_id res chain seq x y z
N ALA A 1 29.95 -2.54 -8.51
CA ALA A 1 29.50 -1.64 -9.59
C ALA A 1 29.11 -2.40 -10.88
N GLY A 2 28.15 -3.31 -10.83
CA GLY A 2 27.63 -4.01 -12.02
C GLY A 2 26.37 -3.35 -12.59
N ALA A 3 25.77 -3.95 -13.64
CA ALA A 3 24.61 -3.39 -14.34
C ALA A 3 23.45 -3.02 -13.41
N ALA A 4 23.11 -3.87 -12.43
CA ALA A 4 22.07 -3.59 -11.45
C ALA A 4 22.40 -2.35 -10.60
N GLY A 5 23.60 -2.29 -10.02
CA GLY A 5 24.03 -1.17 -9.19
C GLY A 5 24.08 0.16 -9.93
N LEU A 6 24.67 0.16 -11.14
CA LEU A 6 24.78 1.37 -11.98
C LEU A 6 23.39 1.84 -12.48
N SER A 7 22.50 0.91 -12.84
CA SER A 7 21.13 1.25 -13.25
C SER A 7 20.31 1.80 -12.09
N SER A 8 20.41 1.19 -10.91
CA SER A 8 19.70 1.64 -9.69
C SER A 8 20.14 3.04 -9.28
N ILE A 9 21.45 3.30 -9.22
CA ILE A 9 21.95 4.62 -8.83
C ILE A 9 21.62 5.69 -9.89
N SER A 10 21.61 5.33 -11.17
CA SER A 10 21.18 6.23 -12.26
C SER A 10 19.70 6.61 -12.11
N LEU A 11 18.83 5.63 -11.81
CA LEU A 11 17.42 5.89 -11.51
C LEU A 11 17.25 6.78 -10.28
N MET A 12 17.97 6.50 -9.19
CA MET A 12 17.89 7.33 -7.98
C MET A 12 18.36 8.77 -8.23
N LYS A 13 19.43 8.96 -9.01
CA LYS A 13 19.92 10.31 -9.38
C LYS A 13 18.88 11.09 -10.17
N SER A 14 18.20 10.46 -11.11
CA SER A 14 17.11 11.11 -11.86
C SER A 14 15.92 11.52 -10.99
N MET A 15 15.74 10.86 -9.85
CA MET A 15 14.65 11.12 -8.90
C MET A 15 15.06 12.13 -7.81
N GLY A 16 16.27 12.70 -7.91
CA GLY A 16 16.71 13.80 -7.04
C GLY A 16 17.89 13.47 -6.12
N VAL A 17 18.42 12.25 -6.13
CA VAL A 17 19.65 11.95 -5.36
C VAL A 17 20.83 12.70 -6.00
N ARG A 18 21.45 13.60 -5.23
CA ARG A 18 22.58 14.41 -5.72
C ARG A 18 23.81 13.57 -5.99
N HIS A 19 24.53 13.85 -7.08
CA HIS A 19 25.66 13.04 -7.51
C HIS A 19 26.78 12.99 -6.45
N GLU A 20 27.12 14.13 -5.88
CA GLU A 20 28.14 14.31 -4.85
C GLU A 20 27.85 13.57 -3.54
N ASN A 21 26.59 13.23 -3.28
CA ASN A 21 26.17 12.44 -2.12
C ASN A 21 26.21 10.93 -2.37
N THR A 22 26.65 10.48 -3.55
CA THR A 22 26.70 9.06 -3.91
C THR A 22 28.13 8.57 -3.95
N THR A 23 28.38 7.35 -3.46
CA THR A 23 29.68 6.69 -3.60
C THR A 23 29.44 5.28 -4.11
N VAL A 24 30.01 4.94 -5.27
CA VAL A 24 29.96 3.59 -5.82
C VAL A 24 31.22 2.86 -5.41
N VAL A 25 31.08 1.60 -5.00
CA VAL A 25 32.20 0.73 -4.63
C VAL A 25 32.13 -0.54 -5.50
N ASP A 26 33.29 -1.01 -5.95
CA ASP A 26 33.45 -2.28 -6.63
C ASP A 26 34.60 -3.11 -6.02
N LEU A 27 35.04 -4.15 -6.73
CA LEU A 27 36.06 -5.07 -6.24
C LEU A 27 37.41 -4.37 -5.95
N HIS A 28 37.72 -3.27 -6.63
CA HIS A 28 38.96 -2.50 -6.43
C HIS A 28 38.74 -1.28 -5.50
N GLY A 29 37.60 -1.19 -4.84
CA GLY A 29 37.27 -0.12 -3.90
C GLY A 29 36.40 0.98 -4.50
N VAL A 30 36.54 2.20 -3.97
CA VAL A 30 35.71 3.34 -4.37
C VAL A 30 35.94 3.70 -5.84
N VAL A 31 34.86 4.01 -6.54
CA VAL A 31 34.89 4.59 -7.89
C VAL A 31 35.02 6.11 -7.72
N TYR A 32 36.25 6.60 -7.81
CA TYR A 32 36.59 8.02 -7.64
C TYR A 32 37.10 8.66 -8.93
N ARG A 33 37.02 9.99 -9.00
CA ARG A 33 37.53 10.76 -10.14
C ARG A 33 39.04 10.55 -10.33
N GLY A 34 39.44 10.10 -11.51
CA GLY A 34 40.85 9.87 -11.85
C GLY A 34 41.34 8.43 -11.67
N ARG A 35 40.51 7.53 -11.09
CA ARG A 35 40.78 6.10 -11.07
C ARG A 35 40.95 5.56 -12.50
N GLN A 36 41.95 4.71 -12.73
CA GLN A 36 42.22 4.08 -14.03
C GLN A 36 41.83 2.59 -14.06
N GLU A 37 41.94 1.90 -12.94
CA GLU A 37 41.73 0.46 -12.85
C GLU A 37 40.25 0.07 -12.97
N ASP A 38 39.95 -0.84 -13.91
CA ASP A 38 38.62 -1.37 -14.18
C ASP A 38 37.56 -0.26 -14.37
N MET A 39 37.87 0.76 -15.16
CA MET A 39 36.96 1.87 -15.45
C MET A 39 36.43 1.79 -16.88
N ASP A 40 35.11 1.74 -17.02
CA ASP A 40 34.40 1.85 -18.30
C ASP A 40 33.55 3.13 -18.35
N GLN A 41 33.00 3.44 -19.52
CA GLN A 41 32.18 4.64 -19.74
C GLN A 41 30.90 4.69 -18.88
N TRP A 42 30.37 3.53 -18.47
CA TRP A 42 29.15 3.42 -17.66
C TRP A 42 29.45 3.64 -16.18
N LYS A 43 30.63 3.22 -15.72
CA LYS A 43 31.10 3.39 -14.35
C LYS A 43 31.64 4.81 -14.14
N ALA A 44 32.33 5.37 -15.13
CA ALA A 44 32.95 6.69 -15.07
C ALA A 44 31.95 7.82 -14.76
N VAL A 45 30.72 7.76 -15.27
CA VAL A 45 29.68 8.77 -14.99
C VAL A 45 29.19 8.76 -13.53
N HIS A 46 29.56 7.74 -12.74
CA HIS A 46 29.25 7.64 -11.32
C HIS A 46 30.48 7.85 -10.42
N ALA A 47 31.63 8.24 -10.99
CA ALA A 47 32.83 8.52 -10.22
C ALA A 47 32.69 9.82 -9.40
N THR A 48 32.89 9.71 -8.10
CA THR A 48 32.73 10.83 -7.15
C THR A 48 34.09 11.43 -6.79
N ASP A 49 34.13 12.75 -6.58
CA ASP A 49 35.32 13.43 -6.07
C ASP A 49 35.40 13.24 -4.55
N THR A 50 36.22 12.28 -4.11
CA THR A 50 36.31 11.88 -2.70
C THR A 50 37.68 11.29 -2.39
N GLU A 51 38.13 11.44 -1.14
CA GLU A 51 39.36 10.82 -0.64
C GLU A 51 39.16 9.38 -0.16
N LYS A 52 37.91 8.93 0.01
CA LYS A 52 37.58 7.57 0.43
C LYS A 52 38.06 6.56 -0.61
N ARG A 53 38.57 5.40 -0.17
CA ARG A 53 39.11 4.33 -1.04
C ARG A 53 38.46 2.98 -0.79
N THR A 54 37.94 2.73 0.41
CA THR A 54 37.36 1.44 0.80
C THR A 54 35.86 1.50 1.04
N LEU A 55 35.19 0.34 1.05
CA LEU A 55 33.79 0.23 1.44
C LEU A 55 33.56 0.71 2.88
N ALA A 56 34.45 0.37 3.81
CA ALA A 56 34.35 0.77 5.21
C ALA A 56 34.33 2.30 5.38
N GLU A 57 35.20 3.00 4.65
CA GLU A 57 35.24 4.47 4.64
C GLU A 57 33.98 5.06 3.97
N ALA A 58 33.50 4.45 2.90
CA ALA A 58 32.28 4.86 2.19
C ALA A 58 31.04 4.77 3.09
N ILE A 59 30.88 3.67 3.82
CA ILE A 59 29.71 3.39 4.67
C ILE A 59 29.66 4.27 5.92
N LYS A 60 30.81 4.71 6.45
CA LYS A 60 30.85 5.55 7.65
C LYS A 60 29.99 6.81 7.49
N GLY A 61 28.98 6.93 8.35
CA GLY A 61 28.00 8.02 8.35
C GLY A 61 27.00 8.02 7.20
N ALA A 62 26.91 6.95 6.41
CA ALA A 62 25.94 6.87 5.32
C ALA A 62 24.52 6.65 5.84
N ASP A 63 23.53 7.31 5.23
CA ASP A 63 22.10 7.12 5.52
C ASP A 63 21.52 5.89 4.82
N VAL A 64 22.07 5.54 3.65
CA VAL A 64 21.57 4.46 2.79
C VAL A 64 22.74 3.63 2.27
N VAL A 65 22.61 2.30 2.32
CA VAL A 65 23.51 1.37 1.62
C VAL A 65 22.70 0.42 0.74
N LEU A 66 23.16 0.25 -0.50
CA LEU A 66 22.57 -0.62 -1.51
C LEU A 66 23.61 -1.69 -1.88
N GLY A 67 23.50 -2.86 -1.26
CA GLY A 67 24.28 -4.05 -1.59
C GLY A 67 23.70 -4.75 -2.80
N LEU A 68 24.47 -4.84 -3.89
CA LEU A 68 24.16 -5.56 -5.13
C LEU A 68 25.43 -6.32 -5.61
N SER A 69 26.04 -7.03 -4.69
CA SER A 69 27.39 -7.57 -4.76
C SER A 69 27.44 -9.05 -4.34
N ALA A 70 28.19 -9.37 -3.28
CA ALA A 70 28.45 -10.73 -2.84
C ALA A 70 28.19 -10.88 -1.33
N LYS A 71 27.93 -12.13 -0.93
CA LYS A 71 27.77 -12.54 0.46
C LYS A 71 28.88 -12.00 1.35
N GLY A 72 28.51 -11.45 2.51
CA GLY A 72 29.46 -11.02 3.55
C GLY A 72 30.26 -9.75 3.21
N ALA A 73 29.92 -9.04 2.13
CA ALA A 73 30.61 -7.80 1.76
C ALA A 73 30.38 -6.66 2.77
N ILE A 74 29.26 -6.66 3.49
CA ILE A 74 28.94 -5.67 4.53
C ILE A 74 29.09 -6.35 5.89
N THR A 75 29.84 -5.74 6.81
CA THR A 75 30.07 -6.31 8.15
C THR A 75 29.26 -5.57 9.22
N PRO A 76 28.98 -6.20 10.39
CA PRO A 76 28.32 -5.53 11.50
C PRO A 76 29.03 -4.25 11.96
N ALA A 77 30.37 -4.22 11.91
CA ALA A 77 31.16 -3.03 12.24
C ALA A 77 30.92 -1.87 11.26
N MET A 78 30.75 -2.16 9.97
CA MET A 78 30.39 -1.15 8.98
C MET A 78 28.98 -0.62 9.24
N VAL A 79 28.01 -1.50 9.52
CA VAL A 79 26.62 -1.12 9.85
C VAL A 79 26.55 -0.25 11.11
N ALA A 80 27.30 -0.60 12.15
CA ALA A 80 27.39 0.21 13.37
C ALA A 80 27.93 1.63 13.10
N SER A 81 28.72 1.83 12.05
CA SER A 81 29.29 3.12 11.68
C SER A 81 28.36 4.02 10.83
N MET A 82 27.21 3.51 10.39
CA MET A 82 26.23 4.26 9.59
C MET A 82 25.51 5.35 10.40
N ALA A 83 24.82 6.27 9.72
CA ALA A 83 24.01 7.30 10.36
C ALA A 83 22.83 6.71 11.17
N PRO A 84 22.18 7.46 12.08
CA PRO A 84 20.93 7.07 12.75
C PRO A 84 19.83 6.64 11.76
N ARG A 85 19.06 5.58 12.08
CA ARG A 85 17.98 4.99 11.27
C ARG A 85 18.33 4.73 9.79
N PRO A 86 19.37 3.93 9.50
CA PRO A 86 19.85 3.73 8.14
C PRO A 86 18.89 2.86 7.33
N ILE A 87 18.91 3.04 6.03
CA ILE A 87 18.23 2.16 5.07
C ILE A 87 19.28 1.21 4.49
N ILE A 88 19.09 -0.08 4.71
CA ILE A 88 20.04 -1.13 4.34
C ILE A 88 19.36 -2.12 3.42
N PHE A 89 19.68 -2.04 2.13
CA PHE A 89 19.16 -2.96 1.12
C PHE A 89 20.26 -3.94 0.74
N ALA A 90 20.21 -5.16 1.26
CA ALA A 90 21.19 -6.23 1.00
C ALA A 90 20.60 -7.24 0.01
N MET A 91 20.88 -7.05 -1.27
CA MET A 91 20.14 -7.65 -2.39
C MET A 91 20.86 -8.83 -3.06
N ALA A 92 22.06 -9.21 -2.60
CA ALA A 92 22.73 -10.40 -3.11
C ALA A 92 21.87 -11.67 -2.86
N ASN A 93 21.88 -12.57 -3.83
CA ASN A 93 21.19 -13.86 -3.77
C ASN A 93 22.20 -15.01 -4.00
N PRO A 94 22.02 -16.18 -3.39
CA PRO A 94 20.98 -16.51 -2.39
C PRO A 94 21.29 -15.96 -0.98
N ASP A 95 22.55 -15.62 -0.72
CA ASP A 95 23.00 -15.08 0.56
C ASP A 95 23.29 -13.58 0.43
N PRO A 96 22.68 -12.73 1.28
CA PRO A 96 22.84 -11.28 1.20
C PRO A 96 24.24 -10.83 1.64
N GLU A 97 24.56 -9.57 1.36
CA GLU A 97 25.79 -8.91 1.84
C GLU A 97 25.94 -8.98 3.36
N ILE A 98 24.82 -8.89 4.08
CA ILE A 98 24.68 -9.01 5.52
C ILE A 98 23.25 -9.48 5.81
N THR A 99 23.07 -10.33 6.81
CA THR A 99 21.72 -10.81 7.17
C THR A 99 20.95 -9.77 8.00
N PRO A 100 19.61 -9.74 7.93
CA PRO A 100 18.80 -8.87 8.80
C PRO A 100 19.09 -9.08 10.29
N GLU A 101 19.35 -10.31 10.72
CA GLU A 101 19.71 -10.64 12.11
C GLU A 101 21.01 -9.95 12.54
N GLU A 102 22.04 -9.99 11.70
CA GLU A 102 23.32 -9.32 11.96
C GLU A 102 23.18 -7.80 11.99
N VAL A 103 22.33 -7.23 11.13
CA VAL A 103 22.02 -5.80 11.13
C VAL A 103 21.32 -5.40 12.43
N LEU A 104 20.24 -6.10 12.80
CA LEU A 104 19.42 -5.76 13.96
C LEU A 104 20.19 -5.92 15.29
N ALA A 105 21.19 -6.79 15.33
CA ALA A 105 22.06 -6.96 16.49
C ALA A 105 22.89 -5.69 16.80
N VAL A 106 23.20 -4.86 15.80
CA VAL A 106 24.02 -3.64 15.96
C VAL A 106 23.24 -2.35 15.71
N ARG A 107 22.17 -2.39 14.91
CA ARG A 107 21.34 -1.26 14.48
C ARG A 107 19.86 -1.68 14.47
N PRO A 108 19.23 -1.79 15.64
CA PRO A 108 17.81 -2.18 15.76
C PRO A 108 16.85 -1.16 15.16
N ASP A 109 17.33 0.05 14.84
CA ASP A 109 16.59 1.16 14.24
C ASP A 109 16.66 1.19 12.70
N ALA A 110 17.33 0.22 12.07
CA ALA A 110 17.51 0.17 10.63
C ALA A 110 16.24 -0.28 9.89
N ILE A 111 16.01 0.29 8.70
CA ILE A 111 15.05 -0.24 7.73
C ILE A 111 15.80 -1.19 6.81
N ILE A 112 15.38 -2.45 6.77
CA ILE A 112 16.11 -3.52 6.09
C ILE A 112 15.27 -4.07 4.94
N ALA A 113 15.89 -4.27 3.79
CA ALA A 113 15.29 -4.97 2.66
C ALA A 113 16.28 -5.99 2.08
N THR A 114 15.78 -7.10 1.54
CA THR A 114 16.61 -8.12 0.90
C THR A 114 15.98 -8.63 -0.39
N GLY A 115 16.73 -9.42 -1.17
CA GLY A 115 16.20 -10.14 -2.32
C GLY A 115 15.38 -11.38 -1.96
N ARG A 116 15.48 -11.86 -0.73
CA ARG A 116 14.90 -13.14 -0.31
C ARG A 116 13.45 -13.00 0.17
N SER A 117 12.63 -14.00 -0.14
CA SER A 117 11.20 -14.01 0.18
C SER A 117 10.87 -14.39 1.62
N ASP A 118 11.82 -14.93 2.36
CA ASP A 118 11.67 -15.30 3.77
C ASP A 118 11.84 -14.12 4.73
N TYR A 119 12.34 -12.97 4.25
CA TYR A 119 12.45 -11.73 5.01
C TYR A 119 11.37 -10.71 4.66
N VAL A 120 11.17 -9.72 5.56
CA VAL A 120 10.33 -8.55 5.28
C VAL A 120 10.96 -7.69 4.18
N ASN A 121 10.15 -6.80 3.59
CA ASN A 121 10.59 -5.87 2.55
C ASN A 121 11.35 -6.54 1.40
N GLN A 122 10.85 -7.67 0.89
CA GLN A 122 11.48 -8.32 -0.26
C GLN A 122 11.45 -7.39 -1.47
N VAL A 123 12.62 -6.99 -1.96
CA VAL A 123 12.75 -6.23 -3.20
C VAL A 123 12.99 -7.22 -4.34
N ASN A 124 11.95 -7.46 -5.14
CA ASN A 124 12.00 -8.40 -6.25
C ASN A 124 11.51 -7.73 -7.54
N ASN A 125 12.18 -7.99 -8.66
CA ASN A 125 11.86 -7.41 -9.96
C ASN A 125 10.46 -7.82 -10.47
N VAL A 126 9.89 -8.92 -9.97
CA VAL A 126 8.50 -9.35 -10.23
C VAL A 126 7.47 -8.27 -9.88
N LEU A 127 7.80 -7.36 -8.96
CA LEU A 127 6.96 -6.23 -8.60
C LEU A 127 6.89 -5.16 -9.69
N ALA A 128 7.83 -5.16 -10.65
CA ALA A 128 7.95 -4.10 -11.65
C ALA A 128 7.75 -4.61 -13.07
N PHE A 129 8.49 -5.65 -13.51
CA PHE A 129 8.55 -5.98 -14.94
C PHE A 129 7.19 -6.33 -15.56
N PRO A 130 6.30 -7.15 -14.95
CA PRO A 130 5.05 -7.53 -15.60
C PRO A 130 4.18 -6.30 -15.91
N TYR A 131 4.19 -5.34 -14.98
CA TYR A 131 3.30 -4.18 -15.00
C TYR A 131 3.88 -3.02 -15.80
N LEU A 132 5.21 -2.83 -15.74
CA LEU A 132 5.93 -1.94 -16.64
C LEU A 132 5.69 -2.35 -18.10
N PHE A 133 5.82 -3.64 -18.42
CA PHE A 133 5.53 -4.15 -19.76
C PHE A 133 4.06 -4.02 -20.11
N ARG A 134 3.13 -4.31 -19.19
CA ARG A 134 1.69 -4.17 -19.45
C ARG A 134 1.35 -2.76 -19.92
N GLY A 135 1.77 -1.74 -19.17
CA GLY A 135 1.51 -0.33 -19.50
C GLY A 135 2.16 0.09 -20.82
N ALA A 136 3.42 -0.30 -21.03
CA ALA A 136 4.15 -0.02 -22.27
C ALA A 136 3.50 -0.68 -23.50
N LEU A 137 3.05 -1.92 -23.37
CA LEU A 137 2.44 -2.69 -24.45
C LEU A 137 1.04 -2.19 -24.80
N ASP A 138 0.23 -1.78 -23.81
CA ASP A 138 -1.12 -1.26 -24.06
C ASP A 138 -1.11 0.01 -24.91
N VAL A 139 -0.11 0.88 -24.73
CA VAL A 139 0.06 2.08 -25.58
C VAL A 139 0.99 1.88 -26.78
N ARG A 140 1.42 0.62 -27.02
CA ARG A 140 2.38 0.23 -28.06
C ARG A 140 3.64 1.09 -28.06
N ALA A 141 4.20 1.38 -26.89
CA ALA A 141 5.39 2.22 -26.74
C ALA A 141 6.55 1.73 -27.64
N ARG A 142 7.30 2.66 -28.23
CA ARG A 142 8.47 2.33 -29.08
C ARG A 142 9.68 1.86 -28.27
N ARG A 143 9.77 2.27 -27.01
CA ARG A 143 10.86 1.99 -26.08
C ARG A 143 10.38 2.17 -24.64
N ILE A 144 11.11 1.59 -23.70
CA ILE A 144 11.00 1.93 -22.28
C ILE A 144 12.03 3.04 -21.99
N ASN A 145 11.56 4.26 -21.76
CA ASN A 145 12.43 5.38 -21.38
C ASN A 145 12.55 5.50 -19.86
N HIS A 146 13.20 6.57 -19.42
CA HIS A 146 13.53 6.77 -18.01
C HIS A 146 12.32 7.21 -17.20
N GLU A 147 11.49 8.06 -17.78
CA GLU A 147 10.26 8.59 -17.21
C GLU A 147 9.27 7.45 -16.91
N MET A 148 9.17 6.46 -17.78
CA MET A 148 8.36 5.25 -17.53
C MET A 148 8.87 4.42 -16.33
N LYS A 149 10.19 4.33 -16.14
CA LYS A 149 10.77 3.63 -14.98
C LYS A 149 10.51 4.39 -13.69
N VAL A 150 10.64 5.72 -13.72
CA VAL A 150 10.32 6.60 -12.59
C VAL A 150 8.84 6.48 -12.22
N ALA A 151 7.94 6.55 -13.21
CA ALA A 151 6.50 6.39 -12.99
C ALA A 151 6.16 5.03 -12.36
N CYS A 152 6.79 3.95 -12.82
CA CYS A 152 6.62 2.63 -12.22
C CYS A 152 7.09 2.58 -10.75
N ALA A 153 8.28 3.12 -10.45
CA ALA A 153 8.81 3.17 -9.09
C ALA A 153 7.94 4.02 -8.15
N GLN A 154 7.46 5.17 -8.63
CA GLN A 154 6.53 6.04 -7.89
C GLN A 154 5.19 5.35 -7.64
N ALA A 155 4.62 4.67 -8.64
CA ALA A 155 3.36 3.93 -8.50
C ALA A 155 3.48 2.79 -7.48
N LEU A 156 4.60 2.04 -7.49
CA LEU A 156 4.88 1.00 -6.48
C LEU A 156 4.96 1.59 -5.08
N ALA A 157 5.67 2.70 -4.92
CA ALA A 157 5.83 3.37 -3.64
C ALA A 157 4.49 3.96 -3.14
N ALA A 158 3.65 4.49 -4.04
CA ALA A 158 2.31 4.95 -3.71
C ALA A 158 1.43 3.78 -3.26
N LEU A 159 1.40 2.68 -4.01
CA LEU A 159 0.62 1.50 -3.67
C LEU A 159 1.01 0.89 -2.30
N ALA A 160 2.28 0.94 -1.93
CA ALA A 160 2.75 0.47 -0.61
C ALA A 160 2.16 1.29 0.56
N ARG A 161 1.71 2.53 0.30
CA ARG A 161 1.10 3.43 1.29
C ARG A 161 -0.43 3.34 1.32
N GLU A 162 -1.02 2.64 0.36
CA GLU A 162 -2.46 2.37 0.32
C GLU A 162 -2.82 1.20 1.23
N ASP A 163 -4.03 1.23 1.78
CA ASP A 163 -4.56 0.16 2.62
C ASP A 163 -4.52 -1.20 1.90
N VAL A 164 -3.91 -2.18 2.56
CA VAL A 164 -3.72 -3.52 2.00
C VAL A 164 -5.02 -4.33 2.18
N PRO A 165 -5.58 -4.91 1.09
CA PRO A 165 -6.77 -5.74 1.19
C PRO A 165 -6.58 -6.94 2.12
N ASP A 166 -7.64 -7.32 2.84
CA ASP A 166 -7.60 -8.40 3.84
C ASP A 166 -7.19 -9.75 3.22
N GLU A 167 -7.55 -10.00 1.96
CA GLU A 167 -7.15 -11.20 1.20
C GLU A 167 -5.62 -11.33 1.07
N VAL A 168 -4.92 -10.20 0.89
CA VAL A 168 -3.46 -10.17 0.81
C VAL A 168 -2.85 -10.36 2.20
N ALA A 169 -3.43 -9.75 3.23
CA ALA A 169 -2.97 -9.92 4.61
C ALA A 169 -3.12 -11.38 5.10
N ALA A 170 -4.21 -12.05 4.72
CA ALA A 170 -4.47 -13.46 5.05
C ALA A 170 -3.42 -14.41 4.45
N ALA A 171 -3.00 -14.16 3.20
CA ALA A 171 -1.98 -14.97 2.52
C ALA A 171 -0.58 -14.87 3.19
N TYR A 172 -0.29 -13.77 3.89
CA TYR A 172 0.99 -13.52 4.56
C TYR A 172 0.94 -13.81 6.07
N ARG A 173 0.34 -14.95 6.44
CA ARG A 173 0.25 -15.47 7.83
C ARG A 173 -0.42 -14.51 8.82
N GLY A 174 -1.40 -13.73 8.37
CA GLY A 174 -2.17 -12.83 9.24
C GLY A 174 -1.39 -11.63 9.79
N ARG A 175 -0.21 -11.30 9.21
CA ARG A 175 0.50 -10.06 9.56
C ARG A 175 -0.30 -8.87 9.03
N LYS A 176 -0.54 -7.86 9.88
CA LYS A 176 -1.10 -6.57 9.44
C LYS A 176 -0.05 -5.87 8.56
N LEU A 177 -0.25 -5.92 7.24
CA LEU A 177 0.60 -5.22 6.27
C LEU A 177 0.20 -3.73 6.27
N LYS A 178 0.94 -2.92 7.02
CA LYS A 178 0.76 -1.47 7.11
C LYS A 178 2.08 -0.78 6.82
N PHE A 179 2.04 0.28 6.02
CA PHE A 179 3.24 1.05 5.68
C PHE A 179 4.06 1.42 6.92
N GLY A 180 5.33 1.04 6.93
CA GLY A 180 6.21 1.18 8.08
C GLY A 180 7.57 0.48 7.87
N PRO A 181 8.44 0.44 8.89
CA PRO A 181 9.79 -0.14 8.76
C PRO A 181 9.81 -1.57 8.22
N ASP A 182 8.80 -2.39 8.55
CA ASP A 182 8.67 -3.78 8.12
C ASP A 182 7.79 -3.99 6.86
N TYR A 183 7.26 -2.90 6.28
CA TYR A 183 6.47 -2.92 5.05
C TYR A 183 6.65 -1.60 4.28
N ILE A 184 7.66 -1.54 3.43
CA ILE A 184 7.97 -0.36 2.59
C ILE A 184 7.64 -0.57 1.10
N ILE A 185 7.32 -1.81 0.71
CA ILE A 185 7.12 -2.25 -0.66
C ILE A 185 5.98 -3.29 -0.71
N PRO A 186 5.11 -3.30 -1.75
CA PRO A 186 4.04 -4.27 -1.85
C PRO A 186 4.60 -5.70 -1.99
N THR A 187 3.77 -6.69 -1.68
CA THR A 187 4.15 -8.09 -1.81
C THR A 187 4.04 -8.56 -3.28
N PRO A 188 4.86 -9.53 -3.73
CA PRO A 188 4.87 -10.01 -5.12
C PRO A 188 3.51 -10.43 -5.71
N PHE A 189 2.60 -10.89 -4.86
CA PHE A 189 1.29 -11.41 -5.26
C PHE A 189 0.14 -10.47 -4.91
N ASP A 190 0.42 -9.20 -4.63
CA ASP A 190 -0.61 -8.20 -4.41
C ASP A 190 -1.43 -8.02 -5.71
N PRO A 191 -2.73 -8.38 -5.73
CA PRO A 191 -3.57 -8.31 -6.93
C PRO A 191 -3.78 -6.87 -7.41
N ARG A 192 -3.45 -5.86 -6.60
CA ARG A 192 -3.54 -4.46 -6.98
C ARG A 192 -2.49 -4.06 -8.01
N LEU A 193 -1.35 -4.75 -8.05
CA LEU A 193 -0.21 -4.39 -8.92
C LEU A 193 -0.60 -4.28 -10.40
N ILE A 194 -1.42 -5.22 -10.90
CA ILE A 194 -1.77 -5.32 -12.32
C ILE A 194 -2.69 -4.21 -12.83
N TRP A 195 -3.51 -3.62 -11.97
CA TRP A 195 -4.39 -2.53 -12.38
C TRP A 195 -3.93 -1.16 -11.88
N TYR A 196 -3.10 -1.12 -10.83
CA TYR A 196 -2.61 0.14 -10.28
C TYR A 196 -1.41 0.68 -11.06
N ILE A 197 -0.38 -0.13 -11.35
CA ILE A 197 0.89 0.33 -11.92
C ILE A 197 0.81 0.66 -13.43
N PRO A 198 0.24 -0.20 -14.31
CA PRO A 198 0.30 0.03 -15.75
C PRO A 198 -0.25 1.38 -16.23
N PRO A 199 -1.33 1.95 -15.65
CA PRO A 199 -1.81 3.30 -15.96
C PRO A 199 -0.73 4.39 -15.85
N PHE A 200 0.09 4.39 -14.81
CA PHE A 200 1.15 5.39 -14.64
C PHE A 200 2.24 5.25 -15.70
N VAL A 201 2.58 4.02 -16.05
CA VAL A 201 3.58 3.72 -17.09
C VAL A 201 3.07 4.10 -18.48
N ALA A 202 1.82 3.76 -18.79
CA ALA A 202 1.15 4.16 -20.01
C ALA A 202 1.08 5.70 -20.13
N GLN A 203 0.73 6.39 -19.06
CA GLN A 203 0.71 7.86 -19.03
C GLN A 203 2.09 8.44 -19.35
N ALA A 204 3.14 8.00 -18.65
CA ALA A 204 4.51 8.46 -18.91
C ALA A 204 4.96 8.19 -20.35
N ALA A 205 4.57 7.06 -20.94
CA ALA A 205 4.85 6.75 -22.34
C ALA A 205 4.11 7.68 -23.33
N MET A 206 2.89 8.10 -22.99
CA MET A 206 2.13 9.09 -23.78
C MET A 206 2.74 10.49 -23.65
N ASP A 207 3.04 10.92 -22.43
CA ASP A 207 3.57 12.25 -22.13
C ASP A 207 4.93 12.49 -22.81
N THR A 208 5.75 11.45 -22.89
CA THR A 208 7.07 11.50 -23.54
C THR A 208 7.03 11.24 -25.05
N GLY A 209 5.83 11.05 -25.63
CA GLY A 209 5.64 10.85 -27.06
C GLY A 209 6.15 9.52 -27.63
N VAL A 210 6.46 8.54 -26.77
CA VAL A 210 6.90 7.20 -27.23
C VAL A 210 5.73 6.25 -27.49
N ALA A 211 4.53 6.56 -27.00
CA ALA A 211 3.30 5.84 -27.29
C ALA A 211 2.88 5.95 -28.76
N ARG A 212 2.38 4.85 -29.33
CA ARG A 212 1.81 4.82 -30.69
C ARG A 212 0.30 4.61 -30.71
N GLN A 213 -0.26 4.14 -29.60
CA GLN A 213 -1.69 3.99 -29.40
C GLN A 213 -2.06 4.64 -28.06
N PRO A 214 -2.19 5.97 -27.99
CA PRO A 214 -2.58 6.66 -26.75
C PRO A 214 -3.95 6.19 -26.25
N ILE A 215 -4.10 6.13 -24.93
CA ILE A 215 -5.36 5.84 -24.26
C ILE A 215 -6.11 7.16 -24.07
N ALA A 216 -7.33 7.25 -24.58
CA ALA A 216 -8.13 8.47 -24.50
C ALA A 216 -8.73 8.71 -23.11
N ASP A 217 -9.12 7.63 -22.42
CA ASP A 217 -9.73 7.68 -21.10
C ASP A 217 -8.99 6.71 -20.16
N MET A 218 -8.23 7.30 -19.24
CA MET A 218 -7.41 6.56 -18.28
C MET A 218 -8.24 5.87 -17.20
N ASP A 219 -9.43 6.36 -16.90
CA ASP A 219 -10.30 5.75 -15.89
C ASP A 219 -11.00 4.51 -16.45
N VAL A 220 -11.43 4.56 -17.71
CA VAL A 220 -11.88 3.36 -18.44
C VAL A 220 -10.74 2.33 -18.52
N TYR A 221 -9.52 2.75 -18.86
CA TYR A 221 -8.39 1.83 -18.91
C TYR A 221 -8.11 1.14 -17.55
N ARG A 222 -8.10 1.91 -16.45
CA ARG A 222 -8.00 1.36 -15.09
C ARG A 222 -9.09 0.34 -14.80
N ALA A 223 -10.34 0.64 -15.16
CA ALA A 223 -11.45 -0.28 -14.98
C ALA A 223 -11.24 -1.58 -15.76
N THR A 224 -10.83 -1.52 -17.03
CA THR A 224 -10.58 -2.72 -17.84
C THR A 224 -9.47 -3.61 -17.28
N LEU A 225 -8.44 -3.02 -16.64
CA LEU A 225 -7.39 -3.81 -15.98
C LEU A 225 -7.90 -4.49 -14.72
N ARG A 226 -8.76 -3.84 -13.93
CA ARG A 226 -9.40 -4.44 -12.75
C ARG A 226 -10.26 -5.64 -13.14
N GLU A 227 -11.04 -5.52 -14.21
CA GLU A 227 -11.89 -6.60 -14.75
C GLU A 227 -11.12 -7.86 -15.17
N ARG A 228 -9.85 -7.72 -15.56
CA ARG A 228 -9.02 -8.87 -15.94
C ARG A 228 -8.54 -9.70 -14.75
N VAL A 229 -8.53 -9.11 -13.55
CA VAL A 229 -8.15 -9.80 -12.31
C VAL A 229 -9.34 -10.56 -11.74
N ASP A 230 -10.50 -9.91 -11.75
CA ASP A 230 -11.74 -10.46 -11.27
C ASP A 230 -12.87 -10.13 -12.26
N PRO A 231 -13.42 -11.12 -12.98
CA PRO A 231 -14.58 -10.94 -13.86
C PRO A 231 -15.81 -10.34 -13.16
N SER A 232 -15.91 -10.47 -11.84
CA SER A 232 -16.99 -9.86 -11.03
C SER A 232 -16.86 -8.34 -10.93
N ALA A 233 -15.68 -7.77 -11.16
CA ALA A 233 -15.42 -6.34 -11.03
C ALA A 233 -16.24 -5.50 -12.02
N ALA A 234 -16.51 -6.01 -13.23
CA ALA A 234 -17.33 -5.33 -14.23
C ALA A 234 -18.79 -5.17 -13.76
N LEU A 235 -19.32 -6.21 -13.12
CA LEU A 235 -20.65 -6.18 -12.51
C LEU A 235 -20.68 -5.19 -11.34
N MET A 236 -19.67 -5.22 -10.48
CA MET A 236 -19.56 -4.29 -9.36
C MET A 236 -19.44 -2.83 -9.82
N GLN A 237 -18.69 -2.55 -10.89
CA GLN A 237 -18.59 -1.20 -11.47
C GLN A 237 -19.94 -0.72 -12.03
N LYS A 238 -20.67 -1.57 -12.76
CA LYS A 238 -22.03 -1.24 -13.23
C LYS A 238 -22.99 -0.95 -12.08
N ILE A 239 -22.95 -1.77 -11.03
CA ILE A 239 -23.77 -1.57 -9.83
C ILE A 239 -23.39 -0.24 -9.16
N SER A 240 -22.09 0.02 -8.98
CA SER A 240 -21.59 1.24 -8.33
C SER A 240 -21.95 2.50 -9.12
N GLY A 241 -21.84 2.46 -10.45
CA GLY A 241 -22.26 3.56 -11.32
C GLY A 241 -23.76 3.82 -11.26
N ALA A 242 -24.59 2.76 -11.23
CA ALA A 242 -26.03 2.90 -11.06
C ALA A 242 -26.41 3.45 -9.67
N VAL A 243 -25.69 3.04 -8.62
CA VAL A 243 -25.89 3.55 -7.25
C VAL A 243 -25.52 5.03 -7.15
N ARG A 244 -24.38 5.46 -7.71
CA ARG A 244 -23.96 6.87 -7.74
C ARG A 244 -24.88 7.78 -8.53
N ALA A 245 -25.49 7.27 -9.60
CA ALA A 245 -26.44 8.02 -10.42
C ALA A 245 -27.82 8.16 -9.75
N ALA A 246 -28.12 7.31 -8.76
CA ALA A 246 -29.34 7.38 -7.96
C ALA A 246 -29.15 8.33 -6.76
N PRO A 247 -30.25 8.85 -6.17
CA PRO A 247 -30.16 9.62 -4.93
C PRO A 247 -29.45 8.84 -3.82
N ASN A 248 -28.59 9.51 -3.06
CA ASN A 248 -27.88 8.91 -1.92
C ASN A 248 -28.87 8.23 -0.98
N LYS A 249 -28.69 6.92 -0.80
CA LYS A 249 -29.44 6.14 0.18
C LYS A 249 -28.65 6.06 1.47
N ARG A 250 -29.39 6.01 2.58
CA ARG A 250 -28.82 5.69 3.89
C ARG A 250 -28.74 4.17 4.02
N VAL A 251 -27.62 3.67 4.55
CA VAL A 251 -27.36 2.24 4.71
C VAL A 251 -26.88 1.95 6.12
N VAL A 252 -27.57 1.06 6.81
CA VAL A 252 -27.27 0.71 8.21
C VAL A 252 -26.29 -0.46 8.26
N PHE A 253 -25.14 -0.23 8.89
CA PHE A 253 -24.13 -1.23 9.20
C PHE A 253 -24.35 -1.69 10.65
N ALA A 254 -25.11 -2.78 10.80
CA ALA A 254 -25.63 -3.24 12.10
C ALA A 254 -24.55 -3.68 13.09
N GLU A 255 -23.44 -4.26 12.61
CA GLU A 255 -22.27 -4.66 13.41
C GLU A 255 -21.21 -3.55 13.44
N GLY A 256 -21.64 -2.31 13.72
CA GLY A 256 -20.82 -1.12 13.52
C GLY A 256 -19.58 -1.02 14.41
N GLU A 257 -19.47 -1.86 15.45
CA GLU A 257 -18.28 -1.94 16.31
C GLU A 257 -17.14 -2.75 15.68
N GLU A 258 -17.41 -3.60 14.68
CA GLU A 258 -16.38 -4.47 14.09
C GLU A 258 -15.46 -3.71 13.12
N THR A 259 -14.15 -3.98 13.18
CA THR A 259 -13.16 -3.25 12.38
C THR A 259 -13.39 -3.37 10.88
N SER A 260 -13.76 -4.56 10.40
CA SER A 260 -14.07 -4.81 8.99
C SER A 260 -15.32 -4.04 8.53
N VAL A 261 -16.32 -3.91 9.40
CA VAL A 261 -17.57 -3.19 9.13
C VAL A 261 -17.33 -1.68 9.12
N ILE A 262 -16.51 -1.16 10.03
CA ILE A 262 -16.09 0.25 10.05
C ILE A 262 -15.36 0.61 8.75
N ARG A 263 -14.42 -0.24 8.30
CA ARG A 263 -13.73 -0.07 7.01
C ARG A 263 -14.70 -0.10 5.82
N ALA A 264 -15.66 -1.02 5.84
CA ALA A 264 -16.67 -1.10 4.79
C ALA A 264 -17.54 0.16 4.73
N ALA A 265 -18.01 0.66 5.88
CA ALA A 265 -18.78 1.90 5.96
C ALA A 265 -17.95 3.12 5.49
N TRP A 266 -16.68 3.18 5.90
CA TRP A 266 -15.73 4.21 5.44
C TRP A 266 -15.56 4.19 3.93
N GLY A 267 -15.22 3.03 3.35
CA GLY A 267 -15.07 2.86 1.91
C GLY A 267 -16.36 3.14 1.14
N PHE A 268 -17.52 2.77 1.70
CA PHE A 268 -18.83 3.07 1.13
C PHE A 268 -19.08 4.58 1.00
N LYS A 269 -18.75 5.36 2.04
CA LYS A 269 -18.86 6.82 2.01
C LYS A 269 -17.83 7.46 1.09
N GLN A 270 -16.57 7.05 1.18
CA GLN A 270 -15.49 7.57 0.32
C GLN A 270 -15.74 7.30 -1.17
N ALA A 271 -16.38 6.18 -1.49
CA ALA A 271 -16.77 5.82 -2.85
C ALA A 271 -18.08 6.49 -3.31
N GLU A 272 -18.66 7.40 -2.51
CA GLU A 272 -19.91 8.13 -2.78
C GLU A 272 -21.09 7.19 -3.11
N LEU A 273 -21.17 6.04 -2.43
CA LEU A 273 -22.23 5.05 -2.66
C LEU A 273 -23.49 5.31 -1.83
N GLY A 274 -23.42 6.25 -0.87
CA GLY A 274 -24.51 6.67 -0.01
C GLY A 274 -24.03 7.15 1.36
N GLU A 275 -24.96 7.27 2.30
CA GLU A 275 -24.68 7.70 3.68
C GLU A 275 -24.71 6.50 4.64
N PRO A 276 -23.55 6.02 5.13
CA PRO A 276 -23.52 4.93 6.10
C PRO A 276 -23.96 5.40 7.50
N VAL A 277 -24.63 4.51 8.22
CA VAL A 277 -24.93 4.65 9.65
C VAL A 277 -24.36 3.44 10.38
N LEU A 278 -23.44 3.66 11.32
CA LEU A 278 -22.87 2.58 12.14
C LEU A 278 -23.70 2.37 13.40
N VAL A 279 -24.13 1.13 13.64
CA VAL A 279 -24.85 0.80 14.87
C VAL A 279 -23.88 0.25 15.91
N GLY A 280 -23.72 0.95 17.03
CA GLY A 280 -22.82 0.53 18.09
C GLY A 280 -22.49 1.62 19.10
N ARG A 281 -21.67 1.27 20.09
CA ARG A 281 -21.17 2.21 21.09
C ARG A 281 -20.11 3.11 20.47
N GLU A 282 -20.35 4.42 20.54
CA GLU A 282 -19.47 5.43 19.95
C GLU A 282 -18.01 5.29 20.41
N SER A 283 -17.77 5.04 21.70
CA SER A 283 -16.42 4.88 22.23
C SER A 283 -15.65 3.72 21.60
N LEU A 284 -16.30 2.57 21.38
CA LEU A 284 -15.66 1.41 20.74
C LEU A 284 -15.49 1.61 19.24
N ILE A 285 -16.46 2.22 18.56
CA ILE A 285 -16.34 2.54 17.14
C ILE A 285 -15.13 3.45 16.91
N ARG A 286 -14.99 4.51 17.69
CA ARG A 286 -13.86 5.45 17.61
C ARG A 286 -12.53 4.77 17.91
N GLN A 287 -12.48 3.93 18.95
CA GLN A 287 -11.28 3.16 19.28
C GLN A 287 -10.89 2.23 18.12
N ASN A 288 -11.82 1.42 17.64
CA ASN A 288 -11.55 0.42 16.59
C ASN A 288 -11.23 1.09 15.25
N ALA A 289 -11.83 2.24 14.95
CA ALA A 289 -11.46 3.08 13.80
C ALA A 289 -10.00 3.57 13.91
N ALA A 290 -9.59 4.08 15.08
CA ALA A 290 -8.22 4.52 15.30
C ALA A 290 -7.20 3.37 15.20
N GLU A 291 -7.53 2.20 15.76
CA GLU A 291 -6.73 0.97 15.61
C GLU A 291 -6.64 0.50 14.16
N ALA A 292 -7.68 0.76 13.36
CA ALA A 292 -7.71 0.52 11.92
C ALA A 292 -6.91 1.56 11.12
N GLY A 293 -6.44 2.64 11.74
CA GLY A 293 -5.76 3.76 11.09
C GLY A 293 -6.69 4.77 10.42
N LEU A 294 -7.99 4.72 10.71
CA LEU A 294 -8.99 5.61 10.15
C LEU A 294 -9.25 6.79 11.09
N ASN A 295 -9.30 8.00 10.55
CA ASN A 295 -9.71 9.17 11.30
C ASN A 295 -11.22 9.36 11.17
N PHE A 296 -11.98 8.86 12.15
CA PHE A 296 -13.45 8.81 12.10
C PHE A 296 -14.09 10.18 11.82
N ASP A 297 -13.50 11.27 12.32
CA ASP A 297 -14.06 12.62 12.23
C ASP A 297 -13.98 13.22 10.81
N ASP A 298 -13.08 12.74 9.95
CA ASP A 298 -12.86 13.33 8.62
C ASP A 298 -14.04 13.09 7.65
N LEU A 299 -14.85 12.05 7.86
CA LEU A 299 -15.98 11.73 6.99
C LEU A 299 -17.35 11.96 7.63
N GLY A 300 -17.44 12.25 8.94
CA GLY A 300 -18.73 12.50 9.61
C GLY A 300 -19.74 11.37 9.41
N ILE A 301 -19.36 10.13 9.71
CA ILE A 301 -20.27 8.97 9.67
C ILE A 301 -21.19 9.01 10.89
N GLU A 302 -22.49 8.85 10.67
CA GLU A 302 -23.48 8.83 11.75
C GLU A 302 -23.33 7.56 12.59
N ILE A 303 -23.36 7.70 13.92
CA ILE A 303 -23.40 6.59 14.87
C ILE A 303 -24.78 6.56 15.51
N ALA A 304 -25.44 5.42 15.45
CA ALA A 304 -26.72 5.18 16.10
C ALA A 304 -26.61 4.04 17.11
N ASN A 305 -27.30 4.16 18.24
CA ASN A 305 -27.52 3.03 19.14
C ASN A 305 -28.76 3.28 20.01
N ALA A 306 -29.24 2.22 20.64
CA ALA A 306 -30.40 2.31 21.53
C ALA A 306 -30.18 3.22 22.75
N GLY A 307 -28.94 3.44 23.19
CA GLY A 307 -28.65 4.30 24.35
C GLY A 307 -28.87 5.78 24.08
N VAL A 308 -28.68 6.24 22.84
CA VAL A 308 -28.80 7.66 22.45
C VAL A 308 -30.05 7.95 21.60
N SER A 309 -30.78 6.92 21.17
CA SER A 309 -31.93 7.06 20.29
C SER A 309 -33.22 7.48 21.03
N SER A 310 -33.94 8.43 20.46
CA SER A 310 -35.28 8.86 20.92
C SER A 310 -36.42 8.00 20.35
N HIS A 311 -36.11 7.07 19.44
CA HIS A 311 -37.12 6.29 18.68
C HIS A 311 -37.44 4.92 19.28
N ASN A 312 -36.81 4.54 20.40
CA ASN A 312 -36.89 3.16 20.91
C ASN A 312 -38.32 2.73 21.27
N ALA A 313 -39.15 3.66 21.74
CA ALA A 313 -40.56 3.38 22.04
C ALA A 313 -41.34 3.03 20.77
N ASP A 314 -41.19 3.83 19.71
CA ASP A 314 -41.81 3.58 18.40
C ASP A 314 -41.33 2.25 17.79
N TYR A 315 -40.03 1.97 17.87
CA TYR A 315 -39.46 0.70 17.41
C TYR A 315 -40.02 -0.50 18.18
N THR A 316 -40.17 -0.36 19.49
CA THR A 316 -40.74 -1.39 20.38
C THR A 316 -42.19 -1.65 20.02
N ASP A 317 -43.01 -0.61 19.87
CA ASP A 317 -44.44 -0.74 19.57
C ASP A 317 -44.67 -1.33 18.19
N TRP A 318 -43.89 -0.91 17.20
CA TRP A 318 -43.92 -1.46 15.85
C TRP A 318 -43.56 -2.95 15.83
N LEU A 319 -42.48 -3.36 16.49
CA LEU A 319 -42.04 -4.76 16.52
C LEU A 319 -43.02 -5.61 17.33
N TYR A 320 -43.55 -5.07 18.43
CA TYR A 320 -44.52 -5.75 19.28
C TYR A 320 -45.83 -6.03 18.54
N ALA A 321 -46.33 -5.08 17.75
CA ALA A 321 -47.53 -5.26 16.94
C ALA A 321 -47.45 -6.50 16.02
N LYS A 322 -46.24 -6.85 15.57
CA LYS A 322 -45.97 -8.04 14.73
C LYS A 322 -45.79 -9.33 15.55
N LEU A 323 -45.17 -9.24 16.72
CA LEU A 323 -44.78 -10.41 17.52
C LEU A 323 -45.80 -10.82 18.59
N GLN A 324 -46.73 -9.93 18.96
CA GLN A 324 -47.71 -10.18 20.02
C GLN A 324 -48.56 -11.44 19.78
N ARG A 325 -48.92 -11.74 18.51
CA ARG A 325 -49.68 -12.95 18.15
C ARG A 325 -48.87 -14.24 18.21
N ARG A 326 -47.55 -14.13 18.41
CA ARG A 326 -46.60 -15.24 18.56
C ARG A 326 -46.17 -15.45 20.02
N GLY A 327 -46.86 -14.82 20.97
CA GLY A 327 -46.64 -15.02 22.41
C GLY A 327 -45.58 -14.12 23.06
N TYR A 328 -45.02 -13.16 22.33
CA TYR A 328 -44.05 -12.20 22.90
C TYR A 328 -44.76 -11.17 23.79
N LEU A 329 -44.14 -10.82 24.93
CA LEU A 329 -44.59 -9.70 25.76
C LEU A 329 -43.92 -8.40 25.30
N ARG A 330 -44.61 -7.27 25.49
CA ARG A 330 -44.08 -5.95 25.10
C ARG A 330 -42.72 -5.64 25.76
N ARG A 331 -42.54 -6.01 27.04
CA ARG A 331 -41.27 -5.84 27.76
C ARG A 331 -40.11 -6.64 27.14
N ASP A 332 -40.40 -7.81 26.58
CA ASP A 332 -39.37 -8.66 25.97
C ASP A 332 -38.93 -8.06 24.63
N VAL A 333 -39.89 -7.55 23.86
CA VAL A 333 -39.62 -6.81 22.61
C VAL A 333 -38.85 -5.52 22.88
N GLN A 334 -39.19 -4.79 23.93
CA GLN A 334 -38.44 -3.60 24.35
C GLN A 334 -36.98 -3.94 24.65
N ARG A 335 -36.74 -5.05 25.35
CA ARG A 335 -35.38 -5.54 25.60
C ARG A 335 -34.65 -5.88 24.32
N MET A 336 -35.31 -6.52 23.35
CA MET A 336 -34.72 -6.83 22.03
C MET A 336 -34.27 -5.55 21.32
N ILE A 337 -35.12 -4.53 21.23
CA ILE A 337 -34.75 -3.23 20.62
C ILE A 337 -33.61 -2.56 21.38
N ASN A 338 -33.61 -2.61 22.70
CA ASN A 338 -32.64 -1.85 23.50
C ASN A 338 -31.28 -2.52 23.64
N GLN A 339 -31.19 -3.85 23.51
CA GLN A 339 -29.97 -4.61 23.80
C GLN A 339 -29.38 -5.32 22.59
N ASP A 340 -30.17 -5.55 21.54
CA ASP A 340 -29.70 -6.25 20.35
C ASP A 340 -29.68 -5.28 19.15
N ARG A 341 -28.45 -5.02 18.70
CA ARG A 341 -28.14 -4.12 17.59
C ARG A 341 -28.85 -4.50 16.29
N ASN A 342 -29.10 -5.79 16.04
CA ASN A 342 -29.72 -6.25 14.81
C ASN A 342 -31.23 -5.92 14.80
N TYR A 343 -31.91 -6.10 15.93
CA TYR A 343 -33.31 -5.68 16.06
C TYR A 343 -33.45 -4.16 16.01
N PHE A 344 -32.54 -3.43 16.66
CA PHE A 344 -32.49 -1.98 16.59
C PHE A 344 -32.30 -1.47 15.15
N ALA A 345 -31.28 -1.99 14.45
CA ALA A 345 -30.95 -1.62 13.07
C ALA A 345 -32.11 -1.93 12.12
N ALA A 346 -32.70 -3.12 12.22
CA ALA A 346 -33.84 -3.51 11.39
C ALA A 346 -35.07 -2.61 11.63
N ALA A 347 -35.34 -2.25 12.90
CA ALA A 347 -36.43 -1.33 13.23
C ALA A 347 -36.17 0.09 12.69
N MET A 348 -34.93 0.59 12.78
CA MET A 348 -34.53 1.89 12.22
C MET A 348 -34.84 1.99 10.73
N VAL A 349 -34.45 0.96 9.96
CA VAL A 349 -34.73 0.89 8.51
C VAL A 349 -36.24 0.77 8.26
N ALA A 350 -36.94 -0.11 8.98
CA ALA A 350 -38.36 -0.36 8.75
C ALA A 350 -39.27 0.84 9.09
N ARG A 351 -38.78 1.76 9.93
CA ARG A 351 -39.48 2.99 10.30
C ARG A 351 -39.05 4.20 9.45
N GLY A 352 -38.13 4.03 8.51
CA GLY A 352 -37.66 5.10 7.62
C GLY A 352 -36.74 6.10 8.31
N HIS A 353 -36.13 5.71 9.44
CA HIS A 353 -35.11 6.50 10.11
C HIS A 353 -33.70 6.19 9.60
N ALA A 354 -33.57 5.27 8.64
CA ALA A 354 -32.42 5.01 7.79
C ALA A 354 -32.89 4.47 6.44
#